data_AF-A0A965X410-F1
#
_entry.id   AF-A0A965X410-F1
#
_cell.length_a   1.000
_cell.length_b   1.000
_cell.length_c   1.000
_cell.angle_alpha   90.00
_cell.angle_beta   90.00
_cell.angle_gamma   90.00
#
_symmetry.space_group_name_H-M   'P 1'
#
loop_
_entity.id
_entity.type
_entity.pdbx_description
1 polymer ?
#
loop_
_entity_poly.entity_id
_entity_poly.type
_entity_poly.pdbx_seq_one_letter_code
_entity_poly.pdbx_strand_id
1 'polypeptide(L)'
;MAQGKRVAVEERPVVKKKRHILRNLVLVLMMLSGLYSIAIFSNIPFIEKWRTIYIETAMGTMTHQWLATAFIPKSIIEKAMDQRFSVEDEQNGLSTGKWSISLPSDNPCRPWSKLQKHFYTLYEEIDEESFAAYLSENGESLDDDGYLVIDRSARDQSGTSIKTKQGDKVLAIDTRNGIVIVQRKAGDYVARLAIVRDPAQVSVGLAPEYGSVGSTVQNISEAHGAVLGINASGFYDPDGHGNGAAAYGLMISNGEKLSDTVGSNYKMLGFNKKNVLNIGRYEDTGFFRDAVEFKPILVLDGKQMVEGSAGWGIQPRSALGQSKSGAVLMLIVDGRAPGYSIGATMGELAEIMLDYDAEQAINLDGGSSSVMYFRGKVISKPSAANKSDGRRLPNAFLVAAR
;
A
#
# COMPACT_ATOMS: atom_id res chain seq x y z
N MET A 1 38.17 89.76 14.78
CA MET A 1 38.26 88.93 13.56
C MET A 1 38.08 87.48 13.99
N ALA A 2 36.99 86.83 13.58
CA ALA A 2 36.78 85.40 13.80
C ALA A 2 36.41 84.78 12.44
N GLN A 3 37.30 83.97 11.88
CA GLN A 3 37.08 83.24 10.62
C GLN A 3 36.18 82.04 10.87
N GLY A 4 34.96 82.07 10.35
CA GLY A 4 34.09 80.90 10.25
C GLY A 4 34.42 80.09 9.00
N LYS A 5 35.02 78.90 9.17
CA LYS A 5 35.09 77.88 8.12
C LYS A 5 33.72 77.19 8.00
N ARG A 6 33.04 77.35 6.86
CA ARG A 6 31.95 76.46 6.44
C ARG A 6 32.56 75.26 5.71
N VAL A 7 32.29 74.06 6.22
CA VAL A 7 32.64 72.78 5.62
C VAL A 7 31.63 72.47 4.51
N ALA A 8 32.10 72.16 3.30
CA ALA A 8 31.28 71.61 2.24
C ALA A 8 31.05 70.12 2.51
N VAL A 9 29.78 69.71 2.65
CA VAL A 9 29.38 68.31 2.67
C VAL A 9 29.17 67.88 1.22
N GLU A 10 30.01 66.96 0.76
CA GLU A 10 29.87 66.31 -0.54
C GLU A 10 28.92 65.11 -0.39
N GLU A 11 27.68 65.23 -0.89
CA GLU A 11 26.76 64.08 -0.96
C GLU A 11 27.19 63.12 -2.08
N ARG A 12 27.58 61.89 -1.72
CA ARG A 12 27.89 60.81 -2.68
C ARG A 12 26.61 60.18 -3.26
N PRO A 13 26.60 59.77 -4.54
CA PRO A 13 25.38 59.35 -5.23
C PRO A 13 24.95 57.91 -4.86
N VAL A 14 23.68 57.74 -4.49
CA VAL A 14 23.02 56.48 -4.08
C VAL A 14 22.78 55.49 -5.26
N VAL A 15 23.27 55.78 -6.46
CA VAL A 15 22.82 55.12 -7.71
C VAL A 15 23.48 53.74 -7.98
N LYS A 16 24.69 53.48 -7.49
CA LYS A 16 25.43 52.23 -7.83
C LYS A 16 24.83 50.97 -7.20
N LYS A 17 24.24 51.05 -6.01
CA LYS A 17 23.77 49.88 -5.24
C LYS A 17 22.57 49.17 -5.91
N LYS A 18 21.65 49.93 -6.51
CA LYS A 18 20.45 49.40 -7.18
C LYS A 18 20.76 48.59 -8.46
N ARG A 19 21.80 48.99 -9.22
CA ARG A 19 22.18 48.31 -10.47
C ARG A 19 22.82 46.93 -10.22
N HIS A 20 23.58 46.79 -9.13
CA HIS A 20 24.12 45.49 -8.71
C HIS A 20 23.02 44.55 -8.21
N ILE A 21 22.04 45.06 -7.47
CA ILE A 21 20.88 44.28 -7.01
C ILE A 21 20.06 43.80 -8.21
N LEU A 22 19.75 44.68 -9.17
CA LEU A 22 19.00 44.31 -10.37
C LEU A 22 19.75 43.28 -11.23
N ARG A 23 21.07 43.45 -11.43
CA ARG A 23 21.89 42.47 -12.15
C ARG A 23 21.86 41.10 -11.45
N ASN A 24 22.03 41.07 -10.14
CA ASN A 24 22.01 39.83 -9.38
C ASN A 24 20.63 39.17 -9.45
N LEU A 25 19.54 39.95 -9.39
CA LEU A 25 18.18 39.45 -9.56
C LEU A 25 17.98 38.82 -10.95
N VAL A 26 18.43 39.49 -12.01
CA VAL A 26 18.36 38.95 -13.38
C VAL A 26 19.17 37.67 -13.53
N LEU A 27 20.37 37.59 -12.95
CA LEU A 27 21.19 36.38 -12.95
C LEU A 27 20.49 35.22 -12.23
N VAL A 28 19.88 35.49 -11.07
CA VAL A 28 19.10 34.48 -10.33
C VAL A 28 17.91 34.01 -11.15
N LEU A 29 17.16 34.92 -11.79
CA LEU A 29 16.02 34.56 -12.64
C LEU A 29 16.45 33.72 -13.85
N MET A 30 17.55 34.06 -14.52
CA MET A 30 18.07 33.24 -15.62
C MET A 30 18.50 31.85 -15.15
N MET A 31 19.14 31.76 -13.98
CA MET A 31 19.52 30.48 -13.38
C MET A 31 18.28 29.63 -13.05
N LEU A 32 17.27 30.22 -12.42
CA LEU A 32 16.00 29.54 -12.11
C LEU A 32 15.27 29.08 -13.39
N SER A 33 15.24 29.89 -14.44
CA SER A 33 14.67 29.52 -15.73
C SER A 33 15.44 28.38 -16.41
N GLY A 34 16.77 28.38 -16.30
CA GLY A 34 17.63 27.28 -16.76
C GLY A 34 17.36 25.99 -16.00
N LEU A 35 17.30 26.05 -14.66
CA LEU A 35 16.99 24.92 -13.79
C LEU A 35 15.58 24.36 -14.06
N TYR A 36 14.59 25.25 -14.23
CA TYR A 36 13.24 24.87 -14.62
C TYR A 36 13.23 24.14 -15.96
N SER A 37 13.91 24.69 -16.97
CA SER A 37 13.99 24.08 -18.29
C SER A 37 14.62 22.68 -18.24
N ILE A 38 15.68 22.52 -17.46
CA ILE A 38 16.33 21.23 -17.23
C ILE A 38 15.38 20.28 -16.51
N ALA A 39 14.74 20.69 -15.42
CA ALA A 39 13.84 19.84 -14.66
C ALA A 39 12.64 19.36 -15.50
N ILE A 40 12.03 20.25 -16.29
CA ILE A 40 10.78 19.97 -17.01
C ILE A 40 10.99 19.34 -18.39
N PHE A 41 12.01 19.74 -19.14
CA PHE A 41 12.18 19.34 -20.55
C PHE A 41 13.38 18.45 -20.82
N SER A 42 14.24 18.19 -19.83
CA SER A 42 15.36 17.26 -20.02
C SER A 42 14.89 15.82 -20.19
N ASN A 43 15.54 15.11 -21.12
CA ASN A 43 15.40 13.66 -21.34
C ASN A 43 16.51 12.87 -20.64
N ILE A 44 17.25 13.48 -19.70
CA ILE A 44 18.20 12.73 -18.88
C ILE A 44 17.40 11.71 -18.06
N PRO A 45 17.68 10.39 -18.16
CA PRO A 45 16.82 9.34 -17.60
C PRO A 45 16.49 9.52 -16.12
N PHE A 46 17.48 9.96 -15.32
CA PHE A 46 17.27 10.26 -13.90
C PHE A 46 16.27 11.39 -13.67
N ILE A 47 16.37 12.49 -14.42
CA ILE A 47 15.48 13.66 -14.27
C ILE A 47 14.08 13.31 -14.76
N GLU A 48 13.97 12.65 -15.92
CA GLU A 48 12.69 12.22 -16.47
C GLU A 48 11.97 11.26 -15.52
N LYS A 49 12.66 10.26 -14.95
CA LYS A 49 12.09 9.33 -13.96
C LYS A 49 11.45 10.07 -12.78
N TRP A 50 12.20 10.95 -12.12
CA TRP A 50 11.70 11.65 -10.94
C TRP A 50 10.63 12.70 -11.27
N ARG A 51 10.74 13.38 -12.42
CA ARG A 51 9.69 14.27 -12.91
C ARG A 51 8.39 13.50 -13.16
N THR A 52 8.46 12.37 -13.86
CA THR A 52 7.29 11.55 -14.19
C THR A 52 6.62 11.02 -12.91
N ILE A 53 7.40 10.45 -11.98
CA ILE A 53 6.88 10.00 -10.69
C ILE A 53 6.22 11.14 -9.91
N TYR A 54 6.83 12.34 -9.90
CA TYR A 54 6.24 13.51 -9.25
C TYR A 54 4.90 13.89 -9.88
N ILE A 55 4.83 13.95 -11.21
CA ILE A 55 3.59 14.26 -11.94
C ILE A 55 2.51 13.24 -11.61
N GLU A 56 2.79 11.95 -11.77
CA GLU A 56 1.83 10.87 -11.49
C GLU A 56 1.34 10.90 -10.04
N THR A 57 2.27 11.14 -9.10
CA THR A 57 1.93 11.26 -7.68
C THR A 57 0.99 12.44 -7.45
N ALA A 58 1.30 13.61 -8.01
CA ALA A 58 0.49 14.81 -7.87
C ALA A 58 -0.90 14.64 -8.50
N MET A 59 -0.96 14.12 -9.73
CA MET A 59 -2.20 13.87 -10.48
C MET A 59 -3.05 12.75 -9.84
N GLY A 60 -2.42 11.80 -9.16
CA GLY A 60 -3.11 10.78 -8.37
C GLY A 60 -3.62 11.25 -7.01
N THR A 61 -3.22 12.45 -6.55
CA THR A 61 -3.80 13.08 -5.34
C THR A 61 -4.93 14.03 -5.72
N MET A 62 -5.98 14.15 -4.90
CA MET A 62 -7.06 15.13 -5.15
C MET A 62 -6.67 16.56 -4.75
N THR A 63 -5.81 16.73 -3.75
CA THR A 63 -5.56 18.04 -3.11
C THR A 63 -4.35 18.81 -3.62
N HIS A 64 -3.42 18.17 -4.37
CA HIS A 64 -2.16 18.80 -4.78
C HIS A 64 -1.93 18.84 -6.30
N GLN A 65 -2.94 18.50 -7.11
CA GLN A 65 -2.83 18.54 -8.57
C GLN A 65 -2.46 19.92 -9.09
N TRP A 66 -2.96 20.97 -8.43
CA TRP A 66 -2.72 22.36 -8.80
C TRP A 66 -1.22 22.71 -8.85
N LEU A 67 -0.39 22.08 -8.00
CA LEU A 67 1.05 22.34 -7.99
C LEU A 67 1.71 21.76 -9.25
N ALA A 68 1.25 20.63 -9.77
CA ALA A 68 1.72 20.14 -11.06
C ALA A 68 1.16 20.97 -12.21
N THR A 69 -0.15 21.26 -12.23
CA THR A 69 -0.80 21.93 -13.36
C THR A 69 -0.47 23.42 -13.49
N ALA A 70 -0.05 24.08 -12.41
CA ALA A 70 0.39 25.47 -12.45
C ALA A 70 1.79 25.65 -13.07
N PHE A 71 2.66 24.64 -12.95
CA PHE A 71 4.08 24.75 -13.29
C PHE A 71 4.53 23.80 -14.41
N ILE A 72 3.77 22.76 -14.76
CA ILE A 72 4.16 21.76 -15.75
C ILE A 72 3.23 21.87 -16.98
N PRO A 73 3.77 21.94 -18.21
CA PRO A 73 2.95 21.97 -19.41
C PRO A 73 2.05 20.74 -19.54
N LYS A 74 0.81 20.94 -20.02
CA LYS A 74 -0.19 19.87 -20.19
C LYS A 74 0.33 18.67 -20.98
N SER A 75 1.08 18.90 -22.06
CA SER A 75 1.64 17.82 -22.89
C SER A 75 2.63 16.91 -22.13
N ILE A 76 3.37 17.44 -21.17
CA ILE A 76 4.28 16.64 -20.32
C ILE A 76 3.48 15.86 -19.27
N ILE A 77 2.41 16.47 -18.75
CA ILE A 77 1.49 15.80 -17.83
C ILE A 77 0.79 14.64 -18.53
N GLU A 78 0.21 14.88 -19.70
CA GLU A 78 -0.46 13.86 -20.53
C GLU A 78 0.48 12.70 -20.84
N LYS A 79 1.71 13.00 -21.33
CA LYS A 79 2.73 11.97 -21.59
C LYS A 79 3.06 11.12 -20.36
N ALA A 80 3.13 11.71 -19.16
CA ALA A 80 3.39 10.97 -17.93
C ALA A 80 2.19 10.07 -17.55
N MET A 81 0.97 10.58 -17.72
CA MET A 81 -0.26 9.84 -17.40
C MET A 81 -0.58 8.74 -18.43
N ASP A 82 -0.06 8.83 -19.66
CA ASP A 82 -0.22 7.81 -20.71
C ASP A 82 0.28 6.42 -20.27
N GLN A 83 1.32 6.36 -19.43
CA GLN A 83 1.83 5.09 -18.91
C GLN A 83 0.77 4.27 -18.20
N ARG A 84 -0.11 4.93 -17.44
CA ARG A 84 -1.22 4.28 -16.75
C ARG A 84 -2.17 3.62 -17.74
N PHE A 85 -2.51 4.35 -18.81
CA PHE A 85 -3.41 3.83 -19.84
C PHE A 85 -2.79 2.64 -20.57
N SER A 86 -1.50 2.69 -20.89
CA SER A 86 -0.79 1.56 -21.51
C SER A 86 -0.82 0.31 -20.63
N VAL A 87 -0.51 0.42 -19.34
CA VAL A 87 -0.58 -0.72 -18.41
C VAL A 87 -2.00 -1.27 -18.30
N GLU A 88 -3.00 -0.39 -18.21
CA GLU A 88 -4.39 -0.83 -18.14
C GLU A 88 -4.86 -1.55 -19.42
N ASP A 89 -4.38 -1.11 -20.60
CA ASP A 89 -4.67 -1.72 -21.90
C ASP A 89 -3.95 -3.07 -22.10
N GLU A 90 -2.67 -3.17 -21.70
CA GLU A 90 -1.91 -4.42 -21.71
C GLU A 90 -2.56 -5.50 -20.83
N GLN A 91 -3.21 -5.07 -19.74
CA GLN A 91 -3.96 -5.97 -18.85
C GLN A 91 -5.40 -6.22 -19.30
N ASN A 92 -5.82 -5.68 -20.45
CA ASN A 92 -7.17 -5.90 -20.96
C ASN A 92 -7.32 -7.37 -21.40
N GLY A 93 -8.41 -8.01 -20.97
CA GLY A 93 -8.66 -9.43 -21.24
C GLY A 93 -7.81 -10.42 -20.42
N LEU A 94 -6.83 -9.96 -19.65
CA LEU A 94 -6.10 -10.84 -18.74
C LEU A 94 -7.01 -11.32 -17.61
N SER A 95 -6.94 -12.62 -17.37
CA SER A 95 -7.57 -13.31 -16.26
C SER A 95 -6.64 -14.43 -15.81
N THR A 96 -6.76 -14.82 -14.55
CA THR A 96 -6.06 -15.96 -13.97
C THR A 96 -6.18 -17.18 -14.90
N GLY A 97 -5.05 -17.81 -15.19
CA GLY A 97 -5.00 -19.04 -15.96
C GLY A 97 -5.47 -20.26 -15.17
N LYS A 98 -4.99 -21.45 -15.57
CA LYS A 98 -5.22 -22.68 -14.80
C LYS A 98 -4.21 -22.74 -13.66
N TRP A 99 -4.60 -22.27 -12.49
CA TRP A 99 -3.84 -22.50 -11.26
C TRP A 99 -4.75 -23.07 -10.16
N SER A 100 -4.11 -23.73 -9.21
CA SER A 100 -4.75 -24.31 -8.05
C SER A 100 -3.80 -24.21 -6.87
N ILE A 101 -4.33 -24.01 -5.68
CA ILE A 101 -3.54 -24.10 -4.46
C ILE A 101 -3.26 -25.56 -4.12
N SER A 102 -2.04 -25.84 -3.65
CA SER A 102 -1.72 -27.07 -2.93
C SER A 102 -1.52 -26.68 -1.48
N LEU A 103 -2.57 -26.84 -0.67
CA LEU A 103 -2.45 -26.61 0.76
C LEU A 103 -1.48 -27.64 1.35
N PRO A 104 -0.67 -27.25 2.35
CA PRO A 104 0.15 -28.20 3.08
C PRO A 104 -0.71 -29.37 3.60
N SER A 105 -0.19 -30.59 3.54
CA SER A 105 -0.89 -31.77 4.09
C SER A 105 -1.12 -31.66 5.60
N ASP A 106 -0.26 -30.91 6.27
CA ASP A 106 -0.26 -30.67 7.70
C ASP A 106 -0.98 -29.37 8.05
N ASN A 107 -1.85 -29.41 9.07
CA ASN A 107 -2.54 -28.22 9.55
C ASN A 107 -1.55 -27.22 10.19
N PRO A 108 -1.40 -25.99 9.65
CA PRO A 108 -0.50 -24.96 10.18
C PRO A 108 -1.03 -24.29 11.45
N CYS A 109 -2.32 -24.45 11.76
CA CYS A 109 -3.00 -23.83 12.90
C CYS A 109 -3.22 -24.87 14.01
N ARG A 110 -2.20 -25.10 14.85
CA ARG A 110 -2.22 -26.09 15.94
C ARG A 110 -1.35 -25.66 17.14
N PRO A 111 -1.57 -26.21 18.34
CA PRO A 111 -0.77 -25.89 19.53
C PRO A 111 0.73 -26.09 19.27
N TRP A 112 1.55 -25.26 19.93
CA TRP A 112 2.99 -25.15 19.70
C TRP A 112 3.70 -26.50 19.84
N SER A 113 3.35 -27.28 20.85
CA SER A 113 3.89 -28.64 21.10
C SER A 113 3.73 -29.61 19.93
N LYS A 114 2.69 -29.44 19.10
CA LYS A 114 2.44 -30.25 17.89
C LYS A 114 3.03 -29.61 16.64
N LEU A 115 3.30 -28.31 16.65
CA LEU A 115 3.79 -27.54 15.52
C LEU A 115 5.32 -27.51 15.44
N GLN A 116 6.03 -27.46 16.58
CA GLN A 116 7.48 -27.27 16.67
C GLN A 116 8.28 -28.05 15.62
N LYS A 117 8.01 -29.35 15.47
CA LYS A 117 8.76 -30.23 14.54
C LYS A 117 8.61 -29.85 13.06
N HIS A 118 7.48 -29.25 12.69
CA HIS A 118 7.15 -28.88 11.31
C HIS A 118 7.06 -27.36 11.13
N PHE A 119 7.48 -26.57 12.13
CA PHE A 119 7.30 -25.13 12.13
C PHE A 119 7.97 -24.49 10.92
N TYR A 120 9.26 -24.74 10.69
CA TYR A 120 9.98 -24.16 9.54
C TYR A 120 9.56 -24.69 8.17
N THR A 121 8.82 -25.80 8.12
CA THR A 121 8.19 -26.28 6.88
C THR A 121 6.89 -25.53 6.59
N LEU A 122 6.13 -25.17 7.62
CA LEU A 122 4.83 -24.51 7.49
C LEU A 122 4.92 -22.98 7.58
N TYR A 123 6.00 -22.47 8.15
CA TYR A 123 6.35 -21.05 8.34
C TYR A 123 7.70 -20.78 7.67
N GLU A 124 7.79 -21.15 6.39
CA GLU A 124 9.03 -21.23 5.62
C GLU A 124 9.75 -19.89 5.42
N GLU A 125 9.05 -18.77 5.54
CA GLU A 125 9.63 -17.43 5.48
C GLU A 125 10.45 -17.10 6.73
N ILE A 126 10.21 -17.76 7.87
CA ILE A 126 10.89 -17.46 9.12
C ILE A 126 12.35 -17.93 9.03
N ASP A 127 13.27 -17.06 9.41
CA ASP A 127 14.66 -17.41 9.58
C ASP A 127 14.85 -18.18 10.90
N GLU A 128 15.36 -19.41 10.80
CA GLU A 128 15.47 -20.35 11.92
C GLU A 128 16.41 -19.86 13.02
N GLU A 129 17.55 -19.27 12.64
CA GLU A 129 18.56 -18.80 13.59
C GLU A 129 18.02 -17.64 14.43
N SER A 130 17.45 -16.61 13.79
CA SER A 130 16.90 -15.45 14.50
C SER A 130 15.68 -15.81 15.36
N PHE A 131 14.86 -16.78 14.93
CA PHE A 131 13.74 -17.26 15.72
C PHE A 131 14.19 -18.04 16.96
N ALA A 132 15.14 -18.97 16.80
CA ALA A 132 15.71 -19.71 17.92
C ALA A 132 16.40 -18.80 18.93
N ALA A 133 17.15 -17.79 18.45
CA ALA A 133 17.78 -16.78 19.31
C ALA A 133 16.72 -15.97 20.10
N TYR A 134 15.65 -15.54 19.43
CA TYR A 134 14.55 -14.82 20.09
C TYR A 134 13.90 -15.66 21.20
N LEU A 135 13.61 -16.93 20.94
CA LEU A 135 13.02 -17.83 21.93
C LEU A 135 13.97 -18.12 23.10
N SER A 136 15.28 -18.22 22.86
CA SER A 136 16.28 -18.37 23.92
C SER A 136 16.29 -17.17 24.88
N GLU A 137 16.14 -15.96 24.34
CA GLU A 137 16.15 -14.72 25.12
C GLU A 137 14.81 -14.41 25.82
N ASN A 138 13.69 -14.73 25.18
CA ASN A 138 12.36 -14.27 25.60
C ASN A 138 11.45 -15.40 26.13
N GLY A 139 11.82 -16.67 25.89
CA GLY A 139 10.98 -17.83 26.14
C GLY A 139 9.86 -18.00 25.11
N GLU A 140 9.10 -19.09 25.28
CA GLU A 140 7.91 -19.36 24.47
C GLU A 140 6.71 -18.60 25.02
N SER A 141 6.12 -17.71 24.21
CA SER A 141 4.92 -16.95 24.58
C SER A 141 3.68 -17.73 24.11
N LEU A 142 3.11 -18.54 25.01
CA LEU A 142 1.96 -19.39 24.70
C LEU A 142 0.65 -18.77 25.21
N ASP A 143 -0.45 -18.97 24.48
CA ASP A 143 -1.80 -18.70 24.98
C ASP A 143 -2.31 -19.83 25.89
N ASP A 144 -3.51 -19.67 26.45
CA ASP A 144 -4.11 -20.61 27.41
C ASP A 144 -4.32 -22.03 26.83
N ASP A 145 -4.43 -22.16 25.50
CA ASP A 145 -4.59 -23.45 24.82
C ASP A 145 -3.26 -23.98 24.24
N GLY A 146 -2.14 -23.32 24.55
CA GLY A 146 -0.80 -23.74 24.17
C GLY A 146 -0.38 -23.37 22.75
N TYR A 147 -1.03 -22.40 22.11
CA TYR A 147 -0.61 -21.86 20.82
C TYR A 147 0.48 -20.80 21.01
N LEU A 148 1.46 -20.77 20.11
CA LEU A 148 2.50 -19.75 20.14
C LEU A 148 1.92 -18.42 19.63
N VAL A 149 2.00 -17.40 20.48
CA VAL A 149 1.46 -16.08 20.24
C VAL A 149 2.50 -15.04 20.63
N ILE A 150 3.18 -14.50 19.64
CA ILE A 150 4.13 -13.38 19.74
C ILE A 150 3.47 -12.19 19.04
N ASP A 151 3.25 -11.09 19.74
CA ASP A 151 2.71 -9.87 19.15
C ASP A 151 3.49 -8.64 19.62
N ARG A 152 4.34 -8.13 18.73
CA ARG A 152 5.06 -6.86 18.83
C ARG A 152 4.69 -5.89 17.70
N SER A 153 3.46 -6.00 17.19
CA SER A 153 2.99 -5.27 16.00
C SER A 153 2.50 -3.85 16.27
N ALA A 154 2.35 -3.45 17.53
CA ALA A 154 1.89 -2.11 17.86
C ALA A 154 2.86 -1.03 17.36
N ARG A 155 2.33 0.13 16.96
CA ARG A 155 3.10 1.20 16.29
C ARG A 155 4.20 1.81 17.15
N ASP A 156 4.04 1.73 18.47
CA ASP A 156 4.94 2.24 19.50
C ASP A 156 5.98 1.20 19.93
N GLN A 157 5.90 -0.03 19.42
CA GLN A 157 6.84 -1.11 19.71
C GLN A 157 7.93 -1.20 18.64
N SER A 158 9.10 -1.68 19.03
CA SER A 158 10.25 -1.86 18.14
C SER A 158 10.18 -3.12 17.25
N GLY A 159 9.10 -3.90 17.35
CA GLY A 159 8.98 -5.23 16.77
C GLY A 159 9.81 -6.29 17.51
N THR A 160 10.05 -7.44 16.88
CA THR A 160 10.91 -8.51 17.42
C THR A 160 12.33 -8.45 16.81
N SER A 161 13.26 -9.25 17.34
CA SER A 161 14.55 -9.52 16.69
C SER A 161 14.46 -10.61 15.61
N ILE A 162 13.33 -11.32 15.52
CA ILE A 162 13.09 -12.38 14.52
C ILE A 162 13.07 -11.77 13.12
N LYS A 163 13.69 -12.48 12.18
CA LYS A 163 13.78 -12.12 10.77
C LYS A 163 13.07 -13.12 9.89
N THR A 164 12.70 -12.68 8.69
CA THR A 164 12.43 -13.59 7.58
C THR A 164 13.72 -13.90 6.82
N LYS A 165 13.67 -14.90 5.95
CA LYS A 165 14.75 -15.23 5.01
C LYS A 165 15.08 -14.07 4.06
N GLN A 166 14.13 -13.18 3.78
CA GLN A 166 14.31 -11.95 3.02
C GLN A 166 14.91 -10.81 3.85
N GLY A 167 15.14 -11.01 5.16
CA GLY A 167 15.68 -10.01 6.09
C GLY A 167 14.65 -9.06 6.70
N ASP A 168 13.36 -9.26 6.38
CA ASP A 168 12.26 -8.46 6.93
C ASP A 168 12.08 -8.74 8.42
N LYS A 169 11.63 -7.74 9.17
CA LYS A 169 11.43 -7.89 10.62
C LYS A 169 10.09 -8.55 10.88
N VAL A 170 10.03 -9.63 11.66
CA VAL A 170 8.76 -10.20 12.09
C VAL A 170 8.18 -9.35 13.24
N LEU A 171 6.93 -8.95 13.10
CA LEU A 171 6.18 -8.18 14.09
C LEU A 171 5.29 -9.07 14.94
N ALA A 172 4.68 -10.09 14.34
CA ALA A 172 3.81 -11.02 15.04
C ALA A 172 3.85 -12.42 14.45
N ILE A 173 3.67 -13.43 15.31
CA ILE A 173 3.45 -14.83 14.98
C ILE A 173 2.27 -15.30 15.83
N ASP A 174 1.21 -15.74 15.19
CA ASP A 174 -0.01 -16.28 15.81
C ASP A 174 -0.30 -17.64 15.20
N THR A 175 0.11 -18.71 15.89
CA THR A 175 -0.09 -20.07 15.37
C THR A 175 -1.50 -20.60 15.57
N ARG A 176 -2.37 -19.88 16.30
CA ARG A 176 -3.80 -20.21 16.42
C ARG A 176 -4.53 -19.88 15.14
N ASN A 177 -4.32 -18.67 14.65
CA ASN A 177 -4.95 -18.16 13.42
C ASN A 177 -4.07 -18.41 12.18
N GLY A 178 -2.83 -18.89 12.36
CA GLY A 178 -1.88 -19.14 11.28
C GLY A 178 -1.46 -17.84 10.60
N ILE A 179 -1.15 -16.82 11.39
CA ILE A 179 -0.80 -15.48 10.89
C ILE A 179 0.64 -15.16 11.25
N VAL A 180 1.40 -14.69 10.27
CA VAL A 180 2.68 -14.00 10.48
C VAL A 180 2.54 -12.59 9.94
N ILE A 181 2.99 -11.59 10.70
CA ILE A 181 3.04 -10.21 10.22
C ILE A 181 4.49 -9.77 10.19
N VAL A 182 4.93 -9.26 9.05
CA VAL A 182 6.30 -8.80 8.83
C VAL A 182 6.30 -7.34 8.45
N GLN A 183 7.39 -6.64 8.79
CA GLN A 183 7.66 -5.28 8.39
C GLN A 183 8.88 -5.25 7.46
N ARG A 184 8.64 -4.80 6.24
CA ARG A 184 9.69 -4.46 5.30
C ARG A 184 9.98 -2.98 5.36
N LYS A 185 11.27 -2.64 5.45
CA LYS A 185 11.76 -1.28 5.29
C LYS A 185 12.86 -1.28 4.24
N ALA A 186 12.51 -0.84 3.04
CA ALA A 186 13.43 -0.69 1.91
C ALA A 186 13.29 0.73 1.36
N GLY A 187 14.42 1.41 1.17
CA GLY A 187 14.42 2.82 0.76
C GLY A 187 13.58 3.71 1.68
N ASP A 188 12.66 4.45 1.08
CA ASP A 188 11.83 5.46 1.75
C ASP A 188 10.40 4.96 2.08
N TYR A 189 10.14 3.65 2.03
CA TYR A 189 8.84 3.09 2.43
C TYR A 189 8.90 2.12 3.61
N VAL A 190 7.79 2.04 4.33
CA VAL A 190 7.52 1.05 5.38
C VAL A 190 6.28 0.26 4.99
N ALA A 191 6.46 -1.03 4.76
CA ALA A 191 5.41 -1.96 4.40
C ALA A 191 5.16 -2.96 5.53
N ARG A 192 3.90 -3.37 5.69
CA ARG A 192 3.48 -4.49 6.53
C ARG A 192 2.78 -5.52 5.66
N LEU A 193 3.29 -6.74 5.71
CA LEU A 193 2.71 -7.88 5.01
C LEU A 193 2.23 -8.88 6.07
N ALA A 194 0.95 -9.23 6.02
CA ALA A 194 0.42 -10.33 6.79
C ALA A 194 0.29 -11.57 5.88
N ILE A 195 0.81 -12.69 6.36
CA ILE A 195 0.82 -14.00 5.70
C ILE A 195 -0.14 -14.88 6.48
N VAL A 196 -1.25 -15.27 5.84
CA VAL A 196 -2.36 -16.00 6.45
C VAL A 196 -2.42 -17.40 5.85
N ARG A 197 -2.15 -18.42 6.68
CA ARG A 197 -1.96 -19.80 6.20
C ARG A 197 -3.22 -20.49 5.72
N ASP A 198 -4.35 -20.17 6.34
CA ASP A 198 -5.63 -20.76 5.97
C ASP A 198 -6.48 -19.73 5.20
N PRO A 199 -6.58 -19.86 3.87
CA PRO A 199 -7.39 -18.96 3.05
C PRO A 199 -8.89 -19.09 3.32
N ALA A 200 -9.35 -20.17 3.96
CA ALA A 200 -10.77 -20.32 4.34
C ALA A 200 -11.22 -19.29 5.38
N GLN A 201 -10.30 -18.76 6.19
CA GLN A 201 -10.59 -17.70 7.17
C GLN A 201 -10.84 -16.34 6.52
N VAL A 202 -10.41 -16.16 5.27
CA VAL A 202 -10.44 -14.86 4.59
C VAL A 202 -11.79 -14.64 3.94
N SER A 203 -12.42 -13.49 4.18
CA SER A 203 -13.70 -13.06 3.56
C SER A 203 -13.71 -11.55 3.31
N VAL A 204 -14.72 -11.05 2.58
CA VAL A 204 -14.96 -9.60 2.49
C VAL A 204 -16.07 -9.22 3.47
N GLY A 205 -15.70 -8.47 4.51
CA GLY A 205 -16.62 -7.91 5.49
C GLY A 205 -17.12 -6.53 5.07
N LEU A 206 -18.41 -6.29 5.30
CA LEU A 206 -19.07 -5.00 5.01
C LEU A 206 -19.05 -4.07 6.21
N ALA A 207 -19.08 -2.76 5.95
CA ALA A 207 -19.41 -1.77 6.96
C ALA A 207 -20.75 -2.08 7.64
N PRO A 208 -20.90 -1.85 8.96
CA PRO A 208 -22.16 -2.12 9.67
C PRO A 208 -23.38 -1.43 9.06
N GLU A 209 -23.19 -0.26 8.46
CA GLU A 209 -24.22 0.54 7.79
C GLU A 209 -23.99 0.61 6.26
N TYR A 210 -23.48 -0.47 5.66
CA TYR A 210 -23.24 -0.56 4.21
C TYR A 210 -24.47 -0.11 3.40
N GLY A 211 -24.22 0.67 2.35
CA GLY A 211 -25.23 1.35 1.54
C GLY A 211 -25.60 2.75 2.06
N SER A 212 -25.38 3.04 3.35
CA SER A 212 -25.69 4.34 3.96
C SER A 212 -24.42 5.11 4.33
N VAL A 213 -23.51 4.49 5.08
CA VAL A 213 -22.25 5.10 5.50
C VAL A 213 -21.18 4.04 5.75
N GLY A 214 -19.94 4.35 5.39
CA GLY A 214 -18.80 3.47 5.64
C GLY A 214 -18.34 3.49 7.09
N SER A 215 -17.40 2.61 7.41
CA SER A 215 -16.78 2.52 8.74
C SER A 215 -15.27 2.32 8.64
N THR A 216 -14.54 2.48 9.74
CA THR A 216 -13.09 2.25 9.77
C THR A 216 -12.80 0.75 9.63
N VAL A 217 -11.62 0.37 9.11
CA VAL A 217 -11.22 -1.06 9.02
C VAL A 217 -11.28 -1.73 10.40
N GLN A 218 -10.93 -1.02 11.46
CA GLN A 218 -11.06 -1.51 12.84
C GLN A 218 -12.52 -1.86 13.18
N ASN A 219 -13.45 -0.92 13.03
CA ASN A 219 -14.85 -1.15 13.37
C ASN A 219 -15.47 -2.25 12.49
N ILE A 220 -15.08 -2.33 11.21
CA ILE A 220 -15.49 -3.43 10.33
C ILE A 220 -14.97 -4.75 10.88
N SER A 221 -13.69 -4.81 11.24
CA SER A 221 -13.08 -6.03 11.78
C SER A 221 -13.74 -6.47 13.08
N GLU A 222 -13.97 -5.54 14.02
CA GLU A 222 -14.62 -5.81 15.30
C GLU A 222 -16.07 -6.27 15.14
N ALA A 223 -16.84 -5.65 14.24
CA ALA A 223 -18.24 -6.04 13.97
C ALA A 223 -18.37 -7.46 13.40
N HIS A 224 -17.32 -7.96 12.75
CA HIS A 224 -17.26 -9.31 12.18
C HIS A 224 -16.45 -10.30 13.05
N GLY A 225 -15.96 -9.89 14.23
CA GLY A 225 -15.13 -10.74 15.08
C GLY A 225 -13.78 -11.14 14.45
N ALA A 226 -13.27 -10.34 13.52
CA ALA A 226 -12.04 -10.63 12.79
C ALA A 226 -10.78 -10.33 13.63
N VAL A 227 -9.76 -11.17 13.46
CA VAL A 227 -8.45 -11.02 14.11
C VAL A 227 -7.50 -10.11 13.32
N LEU A 228 -7.66 -10.06 11.99
CA LEU A 228 -6.87 -9.26 11.05
C LEU A 228 -7.82 -8.65 10.01
N GLY A 229 -7.52 -7.43 9.56
CA GLY A 229 -8.28 -6.79 8.49
C GLY A 229 -7.45 -5.77 7.70
N ILE A 230 -7.68 -5.69 6.40
CA ILE A 230 -7.17 -4.61 5.52
C ILE A 230 -8.31 -4.02 4.69
N ASN A 231 -8.16 -2.79 4.22
CA ASN A 231 -9.12 -2.21 3.29
C ASN A 231 -9.22 -3.02 1.98
N ALA A 232 -10.35 -2.91 1.28
CA ALA A 232 -10.62 -3.68 0.07
C ALA A 232 -10.90 -2.79 -1.16
N SER A 233 -12.16 -2.62 -1.54
CA SER A 233 -12.53 -1.97 -2.80
C SER A 233 -12.35 -0.46 -2.78
N GLY A 234 -12.40 0.15 -3.97
CA GLY A 234 -12.67 1.58 -4.08
C GLY A 234 -14.11 1.91 -3.71
N PHE A 235 -14.41 3.21 -3.63
CA PHE A 235 -15.75 3.76 -3.44
C PHE A 235 -15.83 5.14 -4.10
N TYR A 236 -17.05 5.66 -4.26
CA TYR A 236 -17.25 7.00 -4.78
C TYR A 236 -16.76 8.06 -3.77
N ASP A 237 -15.69 8.78 -4.13
CA ASP A 237 -14.96 9.70 -3.24
C ASP A 237 -14.76 11.10 -3.86
N PRO A 238 -15.84 11.84 -4.14
CA PRO A 238 -15.73 13.17 -4.75
C PRO A 238 -14.90 14.08 -3.84
N ASP A 239 -13.85 14.67 -4.42
CA ASP A 239 -12.91 15.58 -3.73
C ASP A 239 -12.26 15.00 -2.46
N GLY A 240 -12.27 13.67 -2.28
CA GLY A 240 -11.76 13.03 -1.06
C GLY A 240 -12.72 13.05 0.14
N HIS A 241 -13.96 13.48 -0.07
CA HIS A 241 -15.00 13.65 0.97
C HIS A 241 -16.11 12.59 0.94
N GLY A 242 -15.93 11.51 0.19
CA GLY A 242 -16.84 10.37 0.16
C GLY A 242 -17.01 9.74 1.54
N ASN A 243 -18.25 9.42 1.88
CA ASN A 243 -18.64 8.85 3.18
C ASN A 243 -18.38 7.33 3.29
N GLY A 244 -17.89 6.68 2.23
CA GLY A 244 -17.60 5.25 2.18
C GLY A 244 -18.84 4.36 2.18
N ALA A 245 -20.01 4.86 1.77
CA ALA A 245 -21.28 4.13 1.90
C ALA A 245 -21.31 2.80 1.12
N ALA A 246 -20.81 2.77 -0.11
CA ALA A 246 -20.91 1.60 -0.98
C ALA A 246 -19.63 1.39 -1.79
N ALA A 247 -19.37 0.13 -2.13
CA ALA A 247 -18.27 -0.25 -3.01
C ALA A 247 -18.45 0.34 -4.41
N TYR A 248 -17.35 0.71 -5.06
CA TYR A 248 -17.32 1.02 -6.48
C TYR A 248 -16.92 -0.24 -7.27
N GLY A 249 -17.87 -0.80 -8.02
CA GLY A 249 -17.72 -2.03 -8.79
C GLY A 249 -18.30 -3.25 -8.12
N LEU A 250 -17.91 -4.43 -8.62
CA LEU A 250 -18.41 -5.72 -8.12
C LEU A 250 -18.22 -5.80 -6.60
N MET A 251 -19.26 -6.26 -5.91
CA MET A 251 -19.19 -6.60 -4.50
C MET A 251 -19.91 -7.93 -4.28
N ILE A 252 -19.18 -8.93 -3.80
CA ILE A 252 -19.70 -10.22 -3.38
C ILE A 252 -19.18 -10.50 -1.97
N SER A 253 -20.09 -10.77 -1.03
CA SER A 253 -19.75 -11.15 0.35
C SER A 253 -20.56 -12.38 0.71
N ASN A 254 -19.92 -13.42 1.24
CA ASN A 254 -20.58 -14.68 1.63
C ASN A 254 -21.48 -15.30 0.53
N GLY A 255 -21.06 -15.17 -0.73
CA GLY A 255 -21.77 -15.68 -1.91
C GLY A 255 -22.93 -14.80 -2.39
N GLU A 256 -23.28 -13.73 -1.68
CA GLU A 256 -24.29 -12.76 -2.08
C GLU A 256 -23.66 -11.63 -2.89
N LYS A 257 -24.19 -11.39 -4.09
CA LYS A 257 -23.78 -10.28 -4.96
C LYS A 257 -24.60 -9.03 -4.63
N LEU A 258 -23.90 -7.97 -4.24
CA LEU A 258 -24.48 -6.70 -3.76
C LEU A 258 -24.38 -5.57 -4.79
N SER A 259 -23.42 -5.63 -5.71
CA SER A 259 -23.27 -4.66 -6.81
C SER A 259 -22.65 -5.28 -8.05
N ASP A 260 -22.94 -4.70 -9.21
CA ASP A 260 -22.42 -5.12 -10.50
C ASP A 260 -21.02 -4.58 -10.80
N THR A 261 -20.41 -5.16 -11.82
CA THR A 261 -19.07 -4.84 -12.29
C THR A 261 -19.06 -3.46 -12.95
N VAL A 262 -17.95 -2.72 -12.81
CA VAL A 262 -17.78 -1.43 -13.52
C VAL A 262 -17.54 -1.66 -15.02
N GLY A 263 -16.94 -2.81 -15.36
CA GLY A 263 -16.43 -3.08 -16.71
C GLY A 263 -15.12 -2.33 -17.01
N SER A 264 -14.78 -2.25 -18.29
CA SER A 264 -13.48 -1.71 -18.74
C SER A 264 -12.30 -2.40 -18.01
N ASN A 265 -11.23 -1.69 -17.69
CA ASN A 265 -9.97 -2.28 -17.23
C ASN A 265 -9.95 -2.71 -15.75
N TYR A 266 -11.07 -2.56 -15.02
CA TYR A 266 -11.23 -3.13 -13.69
C TYR A 266 -11.22 -4.67 -13.76
N LYS A 267 -10.69 -5.28 -12.71
CA LYS A 267 -10.57 -6.73 -12.57
C LYS A 267 -11.30 -7.15 -11.32
N MET A 268 -12.15 -8.16 -11.46
CA MET A 268 -12.70 -8.88 -10.32
C MET A 268 -11.54 -9.55 -9.61
N LEU A 269 -11.51 -9.46 -8.29
CA LEU A 269 -10.55 -10.13 -7.43
C LEU A 269 -11.26 -10.73 -6.23
N GLY A 270 -11.11 -12.04 -6.04
CA GLY A 270 -11.86 -12.71 -5.01
C GLY A 270 -11.55 -14.18 -4.85
N PHE A 271 -12.02 -14.75 -3.75
CA PHE A 271 -11.90 -16.18 -3.47
C PHE A 271 -13.08 -16.92 -4.09
N ASN A 272 -12.79 -18.02 -4.76
CA ASN A 272 -13.81 -18.97 -5.17
C ASN A 272 -14.23 -19.87 -4.01
N LYS A 273 -15.22 -20.74 -4.25
CA LYS A 273 -15.72 -21.72 -3.27
C LYS A 273 -14.67 -22.75 -2.79
N LYS A 274 -13.49 -22.79 -3.42
CA LYS A 274 -12.32 -23.61 -3.03
C LYS A 274 -11.20 -22.79 -2.37
N ASN A 275 -11.46 -21.53 -1.99
CA ASN A 275 -10.50 -20.63 -1.35
C ASN A 275 -9.28 -20.28 -2.22
N VAL A 276 -9.45 -20.35 -3.55
CA VAL A 276 -8.43 -19.92 -4.52
C VAL A 276 -8.74 -18.49 -4.96
N LEU A 277 -7.74 -17.61 -4.89
CA LEU A 277 -7.82 -16.24 -5.36
C LEU A 277 -7.86 -16.22 -6.91
N ASN A 278 -8.83 -15.51 -7.46
CA ASN A 278 -9.00 -15.39 -8.91
C ASN A 278 -9.08 -13.91 -9.26
N ILE A 279 -8.31 -13.50 -10.26
CA ILE A 279 -8.14 -12.13 -10.72
C ILE A 279 -8.45 -12.09 -12.21
N GLY A 280 -9.38 -11.25 -12.65
CA GLY A 280 -9.70 -11.19 -14.07
C GLY A 280 -11.08 -10.66 -14.39
N ARG A 281 -11.56 -11.02 -15.58
CA ARG A 281 -12.97 -10.87 -15.96
C ARG A 281 -13.62 -12.24 -16.02
N TYR A 282 -14.74 -12.38 -15.34
CA TYR A 282 -15.51 -13.62 -15.30
C TYR A 282 -16.96 -13.33 -15.70
N GLU A 283 -17.50 -14.15 -16.59
CA GLU A 283 -18.91 -14.07 -16.98
C GLU A 283 -19.82 -14.56 -15.85
N ASP A 284 -19.47 -15.71 -15.25
CA ASP A 284 -20.17 -16.25 -14.10
C ASP A 284 -19.52 -15.80 -12.79
N THR A 285 -20.10 -14.75 -12.18
CA THR A 285 -19.65 -14.27 -10.88
C THR A 285 -20.08 -15.18 -9.72
N GLY A 286 -21.00 -16.13 -9.92
CA GLY A 286 -21.47 -17.09 -8.91
C GLY A 286 -20.42 -18.15 -8.51
N PHE A 287 -19.29 -18.15 -9.22
CA PHE A 287 -18.07 -18.88 -8.87
C PHE A 287 -17.39 -18.34 -7.60
N PHE A 288 -17.50 -17.03 -7.33
CA PHE A 288 -16.91 -16.39 -6.17
C PHE A 288 -17.75 -16.60 -4.90
N ARG A 289 -17.08 -16.76 -3.77
CA ARG A 289 -17.70 -16.62 -2.44
C ARG A 289 -17.52 -15.20 -1.89
N ASP A 290 -16.39 -14.58 -2.18
CA ASP A 290 -16.07 -13.22 -1.74
C ASP A 290 -15.27 -12.55 -2.85
N ALA A 291 -15.70 -11.39 -3.32
CA ALA A 291 -15.01 -10.68 -4.39
C ALA A 291 -15.28 -9.18 -4.35
N VAL A 292 -14.28 -8.42 -4.78
CA VAL A 292 -14.38 -6.99 -5.09
C VAL A 292 -13.82 -6.72 -6.48
N GLU A 293 -13.86 -5.46 -6.94
CA GLU A 293 -13.18 -5.02 -8.16
C GLU A 293 -12.13 -3.95 -7.90
N PHE A 294 -10.97 -4.09 -8.53
CA PHE A 294 -9.94 -3.05 -8.54
C PHE A 294 -8.94 -3.23 -9.69
N LYS A 295 -7.89 -2.40 -9.71
CA LYS A 295 -6.79 -2.40 -10.69
C LYS A 295 -5.52 -1.73 -10.14
N PRO A 296 -4.34 -1.94 -10.74
CA PRO A 296 -4.00 -2.96 -11.74
C PRO A 296 -3.64 -4.32 -11.10
N ILE A 297 -3.54 -5.37 -11.92
CA ILE A 297 -2.95 -6.66 -11.54
C ILE A 297 -1.46 -6.42 -11.25
N LEU A 298 -0.96 -6.98 -10.14
CA LEU A 298 0.45 -6.88 -9.74
C LEU A 298 1.22 -8.12 -10.17
N VAL A 299 0.65 -9.30 -9.91
CA VAL A 299 1.21 -10.61 -10.22
C VAL A 299 0.10 -11.49 -10.80
N LEU A 300 0.39 -12.16 -11.91
CA LEU A 300 -0.52 -13.10 -12.57
C LEU A 300 0.27 -14.37 -12.93
N ASP A 301 -0.18 -15.52 -12.42
CA ASP A 301 0.44 -16.82 -12.65
C ASP A 301 1.96 -16.81 -12.36
N GLY A 302 2.32 -16.20 -11.22
CA GLY A 302 3.70 -16.09 -10.73
C GLY A 302 4.58 -15.08 -11.48
N LYS A 303 4.02 -14.27 -12.39
CA LYS A 303 4.75 -13.27 -13.18
C LYS A 303 4.40 -11.85 -12.76
N GLN A 304 5.41 -11.00 -12.66
CA GLN A 304 5.24 -9.57 -12.47
C GLN A 304 4.51 -8.93 -13.66
N MET A 305 3.47 -8.14 -13.37
CA MET A 305 2.61 -7.52 -14.39
C MET A 305 2.74 -6.00 -14.46
N VAL A 306 3.52 -5.39 -13.56
CA VAL A 306 3.75 -3.94 -13.48
C VAL A 306 5.16 -3.65 -13.00
N GLU A 307 5.76 -2.58 -13.52
CA GLU A 307 7.09 -2.10 -13.13
C GLU A 307 7.06 -0.61 -12.80
N GLY A 308 7.97 -0.18 -11.93
CA GLY A 308 8.08 1.21 -11.51
C GLY A 308 6.75 1.78 -10.99
N SER A 309 6.51 3.06 -11.21
CA SER A 309 5.26 3.72 -10.79
C SER A 309 4.05 3.32 -11.63
N ALA A 310 4.27 2.81 -12.84
CA ALA A 310 3.25 2.38 -13.79
C ALA A 310 2.18 3.45 -14.11
N GLY A 311 2.47 4.75 -13.93
CA GLY A 311 1.45 5.79 -14.07
C GLY A 311 0.64 6.09 -12.79
N TRP A 312 0.92 5.42 -11.67
CA TRP A 312 0.26 5.64 -10.38
C TRP A 312 1.11 6.41 -9.37
N GLY A 313 2.37 6.73 -9.67
CA GLY A 313 3.29 7.44 -8.78
C GLY A 313 3.65 6.68 -7.50
N ILE A 314 4.10 7.42 -6.48
CA ILE A 314 4.42 6.93 -5.14
C ILE A 314 3.28 7.29 -4.19
N GLN A 315 2.65 6.29 -3.55
CA GLN A 315 1.53 6.52 -2.63
C GLN A 315 1.56 5.51 -1.47
N PRO A 316 0.79 5.72 -0.39
CA PRO A 316 0.34 4.62 0.44
C PRO A 316 -0.45 3.63 -0.43
N ARG A 317 -0.25 2.34 -0.22
CA ARG A 317 -0.83 1.30 -1.07
C ARG A 317 -1.39 0.14 -0.25
N SER A 318 -2.27 -0.62 -0.88
CA SER A 318 -2.81 -1.86 -0.34
C SER A 318 -2.82 -2.90 -1.44
N ALA A 319 -2.57 -4.16 -1.11
CA ALA A 319 -2.66 -5.26 -2.07
C ALA A 319 -3.13 -6.55 -1.38
N LEU A 320 -3.77 -7.41 -2.18
CA LEU A 320 -4.12 -8.77 -1.81
C LEU A 320 -3.47 -9.73 -2.79
N GLY A 321 -2.95 -10.84 -2.29
CA GLY A 321 -2.47 -11.93 -3.11
C GLY A 321 -2.62 -13.28 -2.44
N GLN A 322 -2.25 -14.32 -3.17
CA GLN A 322 -2.16 -15.68 -2.67
C GLN A 322 -0.89 -16.33 -3.20
N SER A 323 -0.10 -16.91 -2.30
CA SER A 323 1.15 -17.57 -2.64
C SER A 323 0.92 -18.92 -3.30
N LYS A 324 1.98 -19.47 -3.90
CA LYS A 324 1.99 -20.81 -4.47
C LYS A 324 1.65 -21.91 -3.44
N SER A 325 2.00 -21.70 -2.16
CA SER A 325 1.64 -22.58 -1.03
C SER A 325 0.20 -22.39 -0.53
N GLY A 326 -0.55 -21.45 -1.13
CA GLY A 326 -1.95 -21.17 -0.80
C GLY A 326 -2.16 -20.15 0.32
N ALA A 327 -1.08 -19.63 0.93
CA ALA A 327 -1.17 -18.60 1.95
C ALA A 327 -1.65 -17.27 1.35
N VAL A 328 -2.56 -16.58 2.04
CA VAL A 328 -3.05 -15.27 1.63
C VAL A 328 -2.07 -14.19 2.10
N LEU A 329 -1.76 -13.27 1.20
CA LEU A 329 -0.83 -12.18 1.39
C LEU A 329 -1.63 -10.87 1.45
N MET A 330 -1.63 -10.21 2.60
CA MET A 330 -2.32 -8.94 2.83
C MET A 330 -1.28 -7.84 3.08
N LEU A 331 -1.11 -6.95 2.12
CA LEU A 331 -0.04 -5.94 2.12
C LEU A 331 -0.62 -4.54 2.34
N ILE A 332 -0.02 -3.79 3.26
CA ILE A 332 -0.21 -2.34 3.42
C ILE A 332 1.14 -1.65 3.37
N VAL A 333 1.23 -0.58 2.58
CA VAL A 333 2.39 0.32 2.57
C VAL A 333 1.96 1.67 3.12
N ASP A 334 2.62 2.11 4.20
CA ASP A 334 2.42 3.45 4.75
C ASP A 334 2.95 4.50 3.76
N GLY A 335 2.44 5.72 3.78
CA GLY A 335 2.94 6.75 2.86
C GLY A 335 2.49 8.16 3.24
N ARG A 336 2.95 9.15 2.48
CA ARG A 336 2.69 10.59 2.73
C ARG A 336 3.14 11.03 4.12
N ALA A 337 4.16 10.41 4.68
CA ALA A 337 4.76 10.73 5.96
C ALA A 337 6.27 10.97 5.80
N PRO A 338 6.69 12.18 5.38
CA PRO A 338 8.10 12.52 5.19
C PRO A 338 8.96 12.17 6.42
N GLY A 339 10.12 11.56 6.21
CA GLY A 339 11.01 11.08 7.28
C GLY A 339 10.62 9.73 7.89
N TYR A 340 9.48 9.14 7.49
CA TYR A 340 9.06 7.81 7.92
C TYR A 340 8.76 6.89 6.73
N SER A 341 7.77 7.24 5.91
CA SER A 341 7.38 6.49 4.72
C SER A 341 6.75 7.44 3.71
N ILE A 342 7.35 7.60 2.53
CA ILE A 342 6.77 8.42 1.45
C ILE A 342 5.71 7.66 0.65
N GLY A 343 5.76 6.32 0.66
CA GLY A 343 4.89 5.43 -0.10
C GLY A 343 5.67 4.53 -1.04
N ALA A 344 4.97 3.70 -1.80
CA ALA A 344 5.56 2.83 -2.81
C ALA A 344 4.88 2.97 -4.18
N THR A 345 5.64 2.59 -5.19
CA THR A 345 5.24 2.39 -6.58
C THR A 345 4.51 1.05 -6.77
N MET A 346 3.86 0.84 -7.92
CA MET A 346 3.19 -0.44 -8.23
C MET A 346 4.20 -1.59 -8.41
N GLY A 347 5.35 -1.30 -9.02
CA GLY A 347 6.44 -2.26 -9.18
C GLY A 347 7.00 -2.73 -7.84
N GLU A 348 7.27 -1.82 -6.90
CA GLU A 348 7.71 -2.19 -5.55
C GLU A 348 6.67 -3.06 -4.83
N LEU A 349 5.37 -2.81 -5.05
CA LEU A 349 4.31 -3.69 -4.53
C LEU A 349 4.40 -5.09 -5.13
N ALA A 350 4.54 -5.21 -6.45
CA ALA A 350 4.65 -6.49 -7.12
C ALA A 350 5.90 -7.26 -6.65
N GLU A 351 7.03 -6.59 -6.49
CA GLU A 351 8.29 -7.16 -5.95
C GLU A 351 8.10 -7.71 -4.54
N ILE A 352 7.45 -6.96 -3.64
CA ILE A 352 7.14 -7.47 -2.28
C ILE A 352 6.28 -8.73 -2.35
N MET A 353 5.26 -8.75 -3.21
CA MET A 353 4.39 -9.92 -3.34
C MET A 353 5.16 -11.14 -3.88
N LEU A 354 6.04 -10.94 -4.86
CA LEU A 354 6.86 -12.01 -5.45
C LEU A 354 7.93 -12.54 -4.50
N ASP A 355 8.53 -11.69 -3.66
CA ASP A 355 9.49 -12.11 -2.63
C ASP A 355 8.89 -13.09 -1.59
N TYR A 356 7.55 -13.12 -1.50
CA TYR A 356 6.77 -14.04 -0.69
C TYR A 356 5.95 -15.03 -1.54
N ASP A 357 6.46 -15.34 -2.74
CA ASP A 357 5.96 -16.37 -3.66
C ASP A 357 4.50 -16.19 -4.09
N ALA A 358 4.02 -14.95 -4.23
CA ALA A 358 2.71 -14.67 -4.79
C ALA A 358 2.55 -15.33 -6.18
N GLU A 359 1.54 -16.18 -6.33
CA GLU A 359 1.11 -16.70 -7.62
C GLU A 359 0.12 -15.72 -8.27
N GLN A 360 -0.71 -15.10 -7.43
CA GLN A 360 -1.70 -14.10 -7.81
C GLN A 360 -1.56 -12.91 -6.86
N ALA A 361 -1.54 -11.68 -7.39
CA ALA A 361 -1.63 -10.48 -6.58
C ALA A 361 -2.22 -9.32 -7.38
N ILE A 362 -3.01 -8.50 -6.70
CA ILE A 362 -3.65 -7.33 -7.27
C ILE A 362 -3.66 -6.17 -6.28
N ASN A 363 -3.53 -4.97 -6.82
CA ASN A 363 -3.65 -3.74 -6.05
C ASN A 363 -5.09 -3.55 -5.56
N LEU A 364 -5.24 -2.93 -4.39
CA LEU A 364 -6.52 -2.54 -3.79
C LEU A 364 -6.61 -1.01 -3.68
N ASP A 365 -7.70 -0.51 -3.09
CA ASP A 365 -7.80 0.92 -2.81
C ASP A 365 -6.63 1.40 -1.94
N GLY A 366 -6.12 2.58 -2.22
CA GLY A 366 -4.85 3.06 -1.68
C GLY A 366 -4.98 4.36 -0.91
N GLY A 367 -3.85 5.06 -0.74
CA GLY A 367 -3.84 6.42 -0.20
C GLY A 367 -4.34 6.48 1.25
N SER A 368 -5.39 7.25 1.50
CA SER A 368 -5.98 7.38 2.84
C SER A 368 -6.76 6.14 3.29
N SER A 369 -7.07 5.24 2.36
CA SER A 369 -7.77 3.98 2.63
C SER A 369 -6.84 2.89 3.16
N SER A 370 -5.52 3.00 2.96
CA SER A 370 -4.54 1.98 3.35
C SER A 370 -4.41 1.83 4.86
N VAL A 371 -5.00 0.76 5.40
CA VAL A 371 -5.07 0.47 6.84
C VAL A 371 -4.95 -1.03 7.08
N MET A 372 -4.13 -1.43 8.06
CA MET A 372 -4.05 -2.80 8.60
C MET A 372 -4.45 -2.80 10.07
N TYR A 373 -5.46 -3.59 10.40
CA TYR A 373 -5.91 -3.89 11.76
C TYR A 373 -5.45 -5.29 12.16
N PHE A 374 -4.98 -5.45 13.39
CA PHE A 374 -4.65 -6.75 13.97
C PHE A 374 -4.93 -6.75 15.48
N ARG A 375 -5.72 -7.71 15.97
CA ARG A 375 -5.99 -7.96 17.39
C ARG A 375 -6.34 -6.70 18.20
N GLY A 376 -7.40 -6.01 17.81
CA GLY A 376 -7.95 -4.86 18.54
C GLY A 376 -7.23 -3.53 18.30
N LYS A 377 -6.27 -3.47 17.37
CA LYS A 377 -5.49 -2.25 17.10
C LYS A 377 -5.14 -2.09 15.64
N VAL A 378 -5.05 -0.85 15.18
CA VAL A 378 -4.50 -0.53 13.87
C VAL A 378 -2.97 -0.50 13.94
N ILE A 379 -2.30 -1.33 13.17
CA ILE A 379 -0.84 -1.52 13.22
C ILE A 379 -0.09 -0.77 12.11
N SER A 380 -0.75 -0.42 11.00
CA SER A 380 -0.21 0.50 9.97
C SER A 380 -0.30 1.96 10.42
N LYS A 381 0.28 2.91 9.67
CA LYS A 381 0.11 4.37 9.90
C LYS A 381 -0.72 5.01 8.78
N PRO A 382 -2.05 5.17 8.97
CA PRO A 382 -2.95 5.72 7.96
C PRO A 382 -2.54 7.13 7.50
N SER A 383 -2.70 7.39 6.20
CA SER A 383 -2.48 8.73 5.65
C SER A 383 -3.72 9.65 5.72
N ALA A 384 -4.86 9.13 6.18
CA ALA A 384 -6.11 9.88 6.39
C ALA A 384 -5.97 11.03 7.41
N ALA A 385 -7.01 11.87 7.52
CA ALA A 385 -7.07 12.93 8.53
C ALA A 385 -7.07 12.37 9.96
N ASN A 386 -7.85 11.31 10.21
CA ASN A 386 -7.71 10.51 11.42
C ASN A 386 -6.52 9.55 11.26
N LYS A 387 -5.42 9.87 11.96
CA LYS A 387 -4.18 9.07 11.96
C LYS A 387 -4.25 7.83 12.86
N SER A 388 -5.24 7.74 13.74
CA SER A 388 -5.44 6.58 14.60
C SER A 388 -6.07 5.44 13.81
N ASP A 389 -7.25 5.66 13.22
CA ASP A 389 -8.08 4.53 12.75
C ASP A 389 -8.31 4.54 11.22
N GLY A 390 -7.84 5.59 10.53
CA GLY A 390 -8.03 5.77 9.10
C GLY A 390 -9.36 6.44 8.74
N ARG A 391 -9.81 6.23 7.50
CA ARG A 391 -11.06 6.81 6.98
C ARG A 391 -12.20 5.78 6.96
N ARG A 392 -13.41 6.26 6.71
CA ARG A 392 -14.59 5.42 6.48
C ARG A 392 -14.51 4.76 5.11
N LEU A 393 -14.77 3.47 5.07
CA LEU A 393 -14.69 2.59 3.90
C LEU A 393 -15.92 1.67 3.86
N PRO A 394 -16.33 1.20 2.67
CA PRO A 394 -17.50 0.34 2.53
C PRO A 394 -17.24 -1.09 3.01
N ASN A 395 -16.01 -1.58 2.88
CA ASN A 395 -15.67 -2.98 3.11
C ASN A 395 -14.18 -3.16 3.45
N ALA A 396 -13.85 -4.36 3.92
CA ALA A 396 -12.50 -4.80 4.26
C ALA A 396 -12.33 -6.28 3.93
N PHE A 397 -11.12 -6.71 3.56
CA PHE A 397 -10.74 -8.11 3.63
C PHE A 397 -10.41 -8.44 5.07
N LEU A 398 -11.05 -9.48 5.61
CA LEU A 398 -10.99 -9.86 7.01
C LEU A 398 -10.48 -11.30 7.15
N VAL A 399 -9.83 -11.59 8.27
CA VAL A 399 -9.49 -12.95 8.71
C VAL A 399 -10.28 -13.24 9.98
N ALA A 400 -11.17 -14.23 9.92
CA ALA A 400 -11.90 -14.69 11.10
C ALA A 400 -10.96 -15.30 12.14
N ALA A 401 -11.28 -15.15 13.44
CA ALA A 401 -10.57 -15.82 14.52
C ALA A 401 -10.98 -17.31 14.63
N ARG A 402 -10.06 -18.15 15.13
CA ARG A 402 -10.24 -19.60 15.36
C ARG A 402 -10.46 -19.99 16.82
#